data_AF-A0A519S088-F1
#
_entry.id   AF-A0A519S088-F1
#
_cell.length_a   1.000
_cell.length_b   1.000
_cell.length_c   1.000
_cell.angle_alpha   90.00
_cell.angle_beta   90.00
_cell.angle_gamma   90.00
#
_symmetry.space_group_name_H-M   'P 1'
#
loop_
_entity.id
_entity.type
_entity.pdbx_description
1 polymer ?
#
loop_
_entity_poly.entity_id
_entity_poly.type
_entity_poly.pdbx_seq_one_letter_code
_entity_poly.pdbx_strand_id
1 'polypeptide(L)'
;MKYLKIDNNKGYYRIDTATENWLELDQINKEHLLPLLKFASTEDFEMDEYDDSLLQNPAHNIMYRNIHGKFKDFLTNKTRFQDRVEAMYKTAIDKYKLQPEE
;
A
#
# COMPACT_ATOMS: atom_id res chain seq x y z
N MET A 1 -7.99 0.78 3.99
CA MET A 1 -8.67 -0.33 3.26
C MET A 1 -7.66 -1.42 2.92
N LYS A 2 -7.95 -2.69 3.21
CA LYS A 2 -7.02 -3.82 2.96
C LYS A 2 -7.03 -4.30 1.51
N TYR A 3 -5.91 -4.37 0.79
CA TYR A 3 -5.88 -4.81 -0.62
C TYR A 3 -5.16 -6.14 -0.84
N LEU A 4 -4.33 -6.54 0.12
CA LEU A 4 -3.63 -7.82 0.14
C LEU A 4 -3.98 -8.53 1.44
N LYS A 5 -4.41 -9.78 1.33
CA LYS A 5 -4.71 -10.62 2.50
C LYS A 5 -4.10 -12.00 2.35
N ILE A 6 -3.84 -12.65 3.49
CA ILE A 6 -3.48 -14.07 3.54
C ILE A 6 -4.67 -14.82 4.14
N ASP A 7 -5.17 -15.80 3.42
CA ASP A 7 -6.35 -16.57 3.81
C ASP A 7 -6.21 -18.03 3.38
N ASN A 8 -6.62 -18.98 4.21
CA ASN A 8 -6.54 -20.43 3.94
C ASN A 8 -5.23 -20.89 3.25
N ASN A 9 -4.10 -20.42 3.78
CA ASN A 9 -2.74 -20.68 3.28
C ASN A 9 -2.37 -20.15 1.88
N LYS A 10 -3.18 -19.23 1.34
CA LYS A 10 -2.96 -18.58 0.05
C LYS A 10 -2.96 -17.06 0.20
N GLY A 11 -2.21 -16.40 -0.67
CA GLY A 11 -2.28 -14.96 -0.84
C GLY A 11 -3.45 -14.58 -1.75
N TYR A 12 -4.15 -13.51 -1.41
CA TYR A 12 -5.21 -12.92 -2.22
C TYR A 12 -4.99 -11.41 -2.39
N TYR A 13 -5.45 -10.89 -3.52
CA TYR A 13 -5.50 -9.45 -3.80
C TYR A 13 -6.91 -9.02 -4.22
N ARG A 14 -7.23 -7.75 -4.07
CA ARG A 14 -8.42 -7.14 -4.67
C ARG A 14 -8.08 -5.82 -5.36
N ILE A 15 -8.76 -5.56 -6.46
CA ILE A 15 -8.61 -4.33 -7.26
C ILE A 15 -9.86 -3.44 -7.24
N ASP A 16 -10.88 -3.87 -6.51
CA ASP A 16 -12.12 -3.14 -6.33
C ASP A 16 -12.54 -3.29 -4.87
N THR A 17 -12.83 -2.17 -4.21
CA THR A 17 -13.29 -2.13 -2.83
C THR A 17 -14.82 -2.13 -2.72
N ALA A 18 -15.54 -1.87 -3.83
CA ALA A 18 -17.00 -1.95 -3.89
C ALA A 18 -17.50 -3.40 -3.96
N THR A 19 -16.66 -4.32 -4.40
CA THR A 19 -16.96 -5.76 -4.48
C THR A 19 -16.05 -6.56 -3.55
N GLU A 20 -16.58 -7.62 -2.93
CA GLU A 20 -15.81 -8.54 -2.08
C GLU A 20 -15.06 -9.60 -2.92
N ASN A 21 -14.63 -9.21 -4.12
CA ASN A 21 -13.97 -10.09 -5.08
C ASN A 21 -12.48 -10.16 -4.80
N TRP A 22 -12.09 -11.18 -4.03
CA TRP A 22 -10.70 -11.52 -3.78
C TRP A 22 -10.20 -12.52 -4.82
N LEU A 23 -9.14 -12.14 -5.52
CA LEU A 23 -8.48 -12.96 -6.52
C LEU A 23 -7.22 -13.59 -5.92
N GLU A 24 -6.93 -14.82 -6.33
CA GLU A 24 -5.72 -15.51 -5.89
C GLU A 24 -4.47 -14.82 -6.44
N LEU A 25 -3.43 -14.70 -5.62
CA LEU A 25 -2.21 -13.98 -5.99
C LEU A 25 -1.47 -14.58 -7.20
N ASP A 26 -1.71 -15.85 -7.52
CA ASP A 26 -1.16 -16.53 -8.70
C ASP A 26 -1.69 -15.96 -10.02
N GLN A 27 -2.87 -15.35 -10.02
CA GLN A 27 -3.49 -14.71 -11.18
C GLN A 27 -3.06 -13.24 -11.36
N ILE A 28 -2.18 -12.73 -10.50
CA ILE A 28 -1.76 -11.34 -10.57
C ILE A 28 -0.89 -11.08 -11.80
N ASN A 29 -1.27 -10.07 -12.58
CA ASN A 29 -0.60 -9.68 -13.79
C ASN A 29 -0.33 -8.16 -13.79
N LYS A 30 0.40 -7.67 -14.78
CA LYS A 30 0.73 -6.24 -14.92
C LYS A 30 -0.51 -5.34 -14.93
N GLU A 31 -1.60 -5.82 -15.52
CA GLU A 31 -2.88 -5.11 -15.58
C GLU A 31 -3.54 -4.94 -14.21
N HIS A 32 -3.28 -5.85 -13.27
CA HIS A 32 -3.78 -5.79 -11.89
C HIS A 32 -2.87 -4.97 -10.97
N LEU A 33 -1.56 -4.98 -11.23
CA LEU A 33 -0.57 -4.23 -10.45
C LEU A 33 -0.73 -2.71 -10.57
N LEU A 34 -1.06 -2.21 -11.77
CA LEU A 34 -1.17 -0.78 -12.01
C LEU A 34 -2.33 -0.13 -11.21
N PRO A 35 -3.55 -0.72 -11.17
CA PRO A 35 -4.61 -0.30 -10.26
C PRO A 35 -4.20 -0.34 -8.78
N LEU A 36 -3.57 -1.43 -8.32
CA LEU A 36 -3.10 -1.55 -6.93
C LEU A 36 -2.12 -0.43 -6.56
N LEU A 37 -1.21 -0.07 -7.47
CA LEU A 37 -0.29 1.04 -7.27
C LEU A 37 -1.00 2.39 -7.20
N LYS A 38 -2.05 2.59 -8.00
CA LYS A 38 -2.89 3.80 -7.92
C LYS A 38 -3.55 3.88 -6.54
N PHE A 39 -4.18 2.81 -6.07
CA PHE A 39 -4.79 2.77 -4.73
C PHE A 39 -3.76 3.04 -3.62
N ALA A 40 -2.58 2.42 -3.69
CA ALA A 40 -1.49 2.68 -2.75
C ALA A 40 -1.04 4.16 -2.73
N SER A 41 -1.18 4.86 -3.86
CA SER A 41 -0.81 6.26 -3.99
C SER A 41 -1.89 7.20 -3.45
N THR A 42 -3.16 6.91 -3.67
CA THR A 42 -4.28 7.85 -3.38
C THR A 42 -4.99 7.58 -2.06
N GLU A 43 -5.02 6.33 -1.60
CA GLU A 43 -5.86 5.90 -0.48
C GLU A 43 -5.03 5.21 0.61
N ASP A 44 -5.68 4.92 1.74
CA ASP A 44 -5.10 4.12 2.82
C ASP A 44 -5.04 2.65 2.38
N PHE A 45 -3.84 2.22 1.97
CA PHE A 45 -3.58 0.89 1.44
C PHE A 45 -3.01 0.00 2.53
N GLU A 46 -3.85 -0.87 3.07
CA GLU A 46 -3.48 -1.85 4.09
C GLU A 46 -3.20 -3.22 3.45
N MET A 47 -2.35 -3.99 4.12
CA MET A 47 -1.97 -5.35 3.71
C MET A 47 -1.82 -6.21 4.96
N ASP A 48 -2.07 -7.51 4.86
CA ASP A 48 -1.63 -8.45 5.89
C ASP A 48 -0.11 -8.55 5.89
N GLU A 49 0.49 -8.53 7.09
CA GLU A 49 1.92 -8.76 7.23
C GLU A 49 2.28 -10.14 6.68
N TYR A 50 3.40 -10.17 5.97
CA TYR A 50 3.89 -11.41 5.40
C TYR A 50 4.34 -12.38 6.50
N ASP A 51 3.75 -13.58 6.48
CA ASP A 51 4.11 -14.69 7.36
C ASP A 51 4.31 -15.97 6.52
N ASP A 52 5.53 -16.51 6.57
CA ASP A 52 5.94 -17.73 5.87
C ASP A 52 5.16 -18.96 6.35
N SER A 53 4.79 -19.00 7.64
CA SER A 53 4.05 -20.12 8.23
C SER A 53 2.60 -20.21 7.74
N LEU A 54 2.04 -19.06 7.35
CA LEU A 54 0.71 -19.00 6.78
C LEU A 54 0.72 -19.43 5.32
N LEU A 55 1.79 -19.19 4.55
CA LEU A 55 1.83 -19.48 3.11
C LEU A 55 2.55 -20.81 2.79
N GLN A 56 1.83 -21.92 2.94
CA GLN A 56 2.36 -23.27 2.67
C GLN A 56 2.65 -23.54 1.19
N ASN A 57 1.98 -22.84 0.27
CA ASN A 57 2.28 -22.96 -1.16
C ASN A 57 3.51 -22.11 -1.52
N PRO A 58 4.63 -22.71 -1.99
CA PRO A 58 5.85 -21.98 -2.30
C PRO A 58 5.67 -20.86 -3.34
N ALA A 59 4.77 -21.03 -4.31
CA ALA A 59 4.52 -20.02 -5.33
C ALA A 59 3.82 -18.79 -4.73
N HIS A 60 2.74 -18.98 -3.98
CA HIS A 60 2.05 -17.88 -3.31
C HIS A 60 2.95 -17.20 -2.29
N ASN A 61 3.79 -17.97 -1.59
CA ASN A 61 4.76 -17.43 -0.65
C ASN A 61 5.74 -16.47 -1.33
N ILE A 62 6.41 -16.91 -2.40
CA ILE A 62 7.36 -16.07 -3.16
C ILE A 62 6.65 -14.83 -3.73
N MET A 63 5.47 -15.01 -4.33
CA MET A 63 4.73 -13.90 -4.92
C MET A 63 4.27 -12.89 -3.86
N TYR A 64 3.67 -13.35 -2.76
CA TYR A 64 3.19 -12.48 -1.69
C TYR A 64 4.34 -11.72 -1.06
N ARG A 65 5.45 -12.40 -0.73
CA ARG A 65 6.66 -11.76 -0.19
C ARG A 65 7.16 -10.64 -1.11
N ASN A 66 7.22 -10.90 -2.41
CA ASN A 66 7.74 -9.93 -3.38
C ASN A 66 6.82 -8.71 -3.51
N ILE A 67 5.51 -8.95 -3.67
CA ILE A 67 4.50 -7.91 -3.84
C ILE A 67 4.36 -7.09 -2.56
N HIS A 68 4.17 -7.75 -1.41
CA HIS A 68 4.10 -7.11 -0.10
C HIS A 68 5.35 -6.25 0.17
N GLY A 69 6.55 -6.79 -0.08
CA GLY A 69 7.80 -6.04 0.09
C GLY A 69 7.84 -4.77 -0.76
N LYS A 70 7.53 -4.86 -2.05
CA LYS A 70 7.50 -3.70 -2.96
C LYS A 70 6.50 -2.63 -2.52
N PHE A 71 5.30 -3.04 -2.11
CA PHE A 71 4.29 -2.11 -1.62
C PHE A 71 4.67 -1.49 -0.27
N LYS A 72 5.26 -2.26 0.65
CA LYS A 72 5.75 -1.76 1.94
C LYS A 72 6.84 -0.72 1.77
N ASP A 73 7.79 -0.96 0.87
CA ASP A 73 8.83 0.01 0.51
C ASP A 73 8.22 1.27 -0.11
N PHE A 74 7.27 1.11 -1.04
CA PHE A 74 6.58 2.23 -1.68
C PHE A 74 5.84 3.11 -0.67
N LEU A 75 5.03 2.50 0.21
CA LEU A 75 4.26 3.21 1.24
C LEU A 75 5.19 3.91 2.24
N THR A 76 6.26 3.24 2.67
CA THR A 76 7.27 3.85 3.56
C THR A 76 7.89 5.09 2.93
N ASN A 77 8.23 5.03 1.64
CA ASN A 77 8.78 6.17 0.90
C ASN A 77 7.75 7.29 0.70
N LYS A 78 6.47 6.95 0.47
CA LYS A 78 5.36 7.91 0.39
C LYS A 78 5.21 8.69 1.70
N THR A 79 5.13 8.00 2.83
CA THR A 79 5.04 8.63 4.17
C THR A 79 6.24 9.55 4.40
N ARG A 80 7.46 9.06 4.18
CA ARG A 80 8.69 9.89 4.29
C ARG A 80 8.69 11.10 3.36
N PHE A 81 8.07 11.00 2.19
CA PHE A 81 7.94 12.13 1.28
C PHE A 81 6.94 13.15 1.81
N GLN A 82 5.77 12.70 2.28
CA GLN A 82 4.75 13.55 2.89
C GLN A 82 5.29 14.27 4.12
N ASP A 83 5.98 13.57 5.02
CA ASP A 83 6.61 14.16 6.22
C ASP A 83 7.62 15.26 5.85
N ARG A 84 8.41 15.04 4.79
CA ARG A 84 9.39 16.02 4.30
C ARG A 84 8.72 17.25 3.71
N VAL A 85 7.66 17.06 2.92
CA VAL A 85 6.86 18.16 2.36
C VAL A 85 6.24 18.97 3.49
N GLU A 86 5.59 18.31 4.46
CA GLU A 86 4.98 18.97 5.60
C GLU A 86 6.02 19.75 6.40
N ALA A 87 7.17 19.16 6.73
CA ALA A 87 8.25 19.85 7.44
C ALA A 87 8.79 21.07 6.67
N MET A 88 8.96 20.94 5.35
CA MET A 88 9.45 22.02 4.49
C MET A 88 8.48 23.21 4.47
N TYR A 89 7.18 22.94 4.31
CA TYR A 89 6.17 24.00 4.23
C TYR A 89 5.69 24.50 5.58
N LYS A 90 5.83 23.74 6.67
CA LYS A 90 5.43 24.16 8.02
C LYS A 90 6.05 25.49 8.41
N THR A 91 7.36 25.65 8.17
CA THR A 91 8.08 26.91 8.45
C THR A 91 7.50 28.10 7.66
N ALA A 92 7.15 27.90 6.39
CA ALA A 92 6.56 28.95 5.57
C ALA A 92 5.11 29.26 6.01
N ILE A 93 4.30 28.22 6.24
CA ILE A 93 2.91 28.34 6.70
C ILE A 93 2.86 29.07 8.04
N ASP A 94 3.70 28.70 9.01
CA ASP A 94 3.75 29.33 10.32
C ASP A 94 4.16 30.81 10.22
N LYS A 95 5.11 31.12 9.32
CA LYS A 95 5.55 32.49 9.06
C LYS A 95 4.43 33.38 8.51
N TYR A 96 3.59 32.86 7.60
CA TYR A 96 2.49 33.63 7.02
C TYR A 96 1.19 33.57 7.84
N LYS A 97 0.97 32.54 8.67
CA LYS A 97 -0.15 32.49 9.63
C LYS A 97 0.00 33.47 10.79
N LEU A 98 1.24 33.85 11.14
CA LEU A 98 1.56 34.78 12.22
C LEU A 98 1.63 36.25 11.78
N GLN A 99 1.35 36.55 10.51
CA GLN A 99 1.15 37.92 10.04
C GLN A 99 -0.35 38.22 10.08
N PRO A 100 -0.90 38.80 11.18
CA PRO A 100 -2.19 39.45 11.08
C PRO A 100 -2.08 40.53 10.00
N GLU A 101 -3.09 40.60 9.13
CA GLU A 101 -3.24 41.68 8.16
C GLU A 101 -3.24 43.02 8.92
N GLU A 102 -2.20 43.84 8.70
CA GLU A 102 -2.15 45.26 9.11
C GLU A 102 -2.89 46.13 8.11
#